data_AF-A0A5R9P087-F1
#
_entry.id   AF-A0A5R9P087-F1
#
_cell.length_a   1.000
_cell.length_b   1.000
_cell.length_c   1.000
_cell.angle_alpha   90.00
_cell.angle_beta   90.00
_cell.angle_gamma   90.00
#
_symmetry.space_group_name_H-M   'P 1'
#
loop_
_entity.id
_entity.type
_entity.pdbx_description
1 polymer ?
#
loop_
_entity_poly.entity_id
_entity_poly.type
_entity_poly.pdbx_seq_one_letter_code
_entity_poly.pdbx_strand_id
1 'polypeptide(L)'
;MGWGSRGKNYNVGLLEPGRLRAEDWQYEVLKRLDRRKYSGLTFDEAAQKIEEAYERRARERAGLTSTEEHYIEALWRKAIKVANDAGERWMAENPKVLFVVNKEDHQIGIHGTIGRAWLSWPPRRTPLYKWMVENYHSANRKEILLPHKFVQRYELDLQIACLEAAYNVFRNQGLTLGEVKLMVQCDVEPTLQAA
;
A
#
# COMPACT_ATOMS: atom_id res chain seq x y z
N MET A 1 25.15 9.55 -52.75
CA MET A 1 24.85 9.26 -51.33
C MET A 1 25.42 10.39 -50.48
N GLY A 2 24.60 11.38 -50.12
CA GLY A 2 25.00 12.47 -49.24
C GLY A 2 24.88 12.01 -47.78
N TRP A 3 26.01 11.80 -47.11
CA TRP A 3 26.05 11.62 -45.66
C TRP A 3 25.94 13.00 -45.00
N GLY A 4 24.72 13.50 -44.95
CA GLY A 4 24.35 14.74 -44.29
C GLY A 4 24.03 14.54 -42.81
N SER A 5 24.77 15.27 -41.98
CA SER A 5 24.46 15.75 -40.62
C SER A 5 23.09 15.36 -40.02
N ARG A 6 23.11 14.73 -38.84
CA ARG A 6 22.17 14.96 -37.71
C ARG A 6 22.52 14.04 -36.53
N GLY A 7 23.16 14.59 -35.48
CA GLY A 7 23.22 13.92 -34.18
C GLY A 7 24.50 14.19 -33.40
N LYS A 8 24.36 14.89 -32.27
CA LYS A 8 25.39 15.19 -31.27
C LYS A 8 26.20 13.93 -30.88
N ASN A 9 27.53 14.03 -30.94
CA ASN A 9 28.53 13.22 -30.22
C ASN A 9 28.62 11.70 -30.53
N TYR A 10 28.77 11.29 -31.79
CA TYR A 10 29.03 9.86 -32.12
C TYR A 10 30.52 9.48 -32.25
N ASN A 11 31.44 10.45 -32.22
CA ASN A 11 32.90 10.20 -32.34
C ASN A 11 33.66 10.72 -31.11
N VAL A 12 33.26 10.28 -29.91
CA VAL A 12 33.99 10.61 -28.69
C VAL A 12 34.96 9.45 -28.41
N GLY A 13 36.26 9.73 -28.49
CA GLY A 13 37.35 8.92 -27.92
C GLY A 13 37.59 7.50 -28.48
N LEU A 14 38.14 7.38 -29.70
CA LEU A 14 38.65 6.09 -30.21
C LEU A 14 39.90 5.55 -29.48
N LEU A 15 40.46 6.31 -28.54
CA LEU A 15 41.72 5.99 -27.85
C LEU A 15 41.57 5.78 -26.33
N GLU A 16 40.42 6.12 -25.75
CA GLU A 16 40.17 6.00 -24.30
C GLU A 16 38.84 5.27 -24.05
N PRO A 17 38.85 4.05 -23.46
CA PRO A 17 37.67 3.21 -23.30
C PRO A 17 36.47 3.90 -22.63
N GLY A 18 36.71 4.79 -21.67
CA GLY A 18 35.68 5.50 -20.92
C GLY A 18 34.94 6.61 -21.69
N ARG A 19 35.53 7.07 -22.80
CA ARG A 19 34.95 8.10 -23.68
C ARG A 19 34.16 7.52 -24.84
N LEU A 20 34.18 6.20 -25.01
CA LEU A 20 33.34 5.51 -25.98
C LEU A 20 31.87 5.77 -25.68
N ARG A 21 31.03 5.64 -26.72
CA ARG A 21 29.58 5.69 -26.57
C ARG A 21 29.12 4.64 -25.55
N ALA A 22 28.17 5.00 -24.70
CA ALA A 22 27.50 4.04 -23.81
C ALA A 22 26.88 2.87 -24.58
N GLU A 23 26.96 1.68 -24.00
CA GLU A 23 26.41 0.47 -24.58
C GLU A 23 24.88 0.45 -24.48
N ASP A 24 24.22 -0.23 -25.43
CA ASP A 24 22.76 -0.25 -25.51
C ASP A 24 22.12 -0.87 -24.25
N TRP A 25 22.80 -1.82 -23.59
CA TRP A 25 22.33 -2.37 -22.32
C TRP A 25 22.34 -1.33 -21.19
N GLN A 26 23.30 -0.39 -21.17
CA GLN A 26 23.36 0.67 -20.16
C GLN A 26 22.14 1.60 -20.30
N TYR A 27 21.72 1.91 -21.53
CA TYR A 27 20.49 2.67 -21.78
C TYR A 27 19.23 1.93 -21.35
N GLU A 28 19.14 0.62 -21.61
CA GLU A 28 18.02 -0.21 -21.14
C GLU A 28 17.98 -0.31 -19.61
N VAL A 29 19.14 -0.43 -18.95
CA VAL A 29 19.25 -0.38 -17.49
C VAL A 29 18.80 0.99 -16.96
N LEU A 30 19.29 2.09 -17.50
CA LEU A 30 18.87 3.44 -17.10
C LEU A 30 17.37 3.68 -17.29
N LYS A 31 16.80 3.20 -18.40
CA LYS A 31 15.35 3.29 -18.68
C LYS A 31 14.54 2.52 -17.62
N ARG A 32 15.02 1.34 -17.20
CA ARG A 32 14.42 0.57 -16.10
C ARG A 32 14.59 1.25 -14.74
N LEU A 33 15.74 1.89 -14.49
CA LEU A 33 16.10 2.49 -13.21
C LEU A 33 15.47 3.88 -12.97
N ASP A 34 15.46 4.75 -13.97
CA ASP A 34 15.11 6.18 -13.83
C ASP A 34 13.89 6.60 -14.67
N ARG A 35 13.44 5.77 -15.64
CA ARG A 35 12.33 6.06 -16.58
C ARG A 35 12.48 7.36 -17.41
N ARG A 36 13.56 8.12 -17.22
CA ARG A 36 13.93 9.28 -18.04
C ARG A 36 14.54 8.83 -19.37
N LYS A 37 14.37 9.64 -20.42
CA LYS A 37 15.02 9.40 -21.72
C LYS A 37 16.45 9.94 -21.67
N TYR A 38 17.43 9.04 -21.81
CA TYR A 38 18.83 9.37 -21.92
C TYR A 38 19.32 9.13 -23.35
N SER A 39 20.19 10.00 -23.85
CA SER A 39 20.79 9.89 -25.19
C SER A 39 22.15 10.57 -25.24
N GLY A 40 23.11 9.99 -25.95
CA GLY A 40 24.41 10.61 -26.21
C GLY A 40 25.37 10.61 -25.01
N LEU A 41 25.21 9.66 -24.09
CA LEU A 41 26.12 9.43 -22.97
C LEU A 41 27.37 8.65 -23.43
N THR A 42 28.50 8.95 -22.81
CA THR A 42 29.67 8.06 -22.85
C THR A 42 29.49 6.87 -21.91
N PHE A 43 30.32 5.85 -22.07
CA PHE A 43 30.30 4.63 -21.25
C PHE A 43 30.44 4.96 -19.76
N ASP A 44 31.41 5.81 -19.39
CA ASP A 44 31.64 6.22 -18.01
C ASP A 44 30.49 7.05 -17.46
N GLU A 45 29.96 7.99 -18.25
CA GLU A 45 28.80 8.80 -17.85
C GLU A 45 27.55 7.94 -17.62
N ALA A 46 27.36 6.91 -18.45
CA ALA A 46 26.26 5.96 -18.28
C ALA A 46 26.47 5.06 -17.06
N ALA A 47 27.70 4.58 -16.82
CA ALA A 47 28.04 3.80 -15.64
C ALA A 47 27.81 4.59 -14.34
N GLN A 48 28.30 5.84 -14.29
CA GLN A 48 28.07 6.74 -13.16
C GLN A 48 26.58 7.00 -12.93
N LYS A 49 25.80 7.26 -13.99
CA LYS A 49 24.35 7.45 -13.85
C LYS A 49 23.61 6.20 -13.40
N ILE A 50 24.09 5.01 -13.79
CA ILE A 50 23.54 3.73 -13.32
C ILE A 50 23.80 3.58 -11.83
N GLU A 51 25.04 3.85 -11.38
CA GLU A 51 25.44 3.81 -9.98
C GLU A 51 24.63 4.82 -9.15
N GLU A 52 24.56 6.08 -9.58
CA GLU A 52 23.73 7.12 -8.96
C GLU A 52 22.25 6.71 -8.90
N ALA A 53 21.72 6.07 -9.94
CA ALA A 53 20.35 5.58 -9.96
C ALA A 53 20.14 4.38 -9.02
N TYR A 54 21.13 3.50 -8.89
CA TYR A 54 21.13 2.41 -7.91
C TYR A 54 21.22 2.95 -6.49
N GLU A 55 22.12 3.88 -6.21
CA GLU A 55 22.26 4.52 -4.91
C GLU A 55 21.03 5.34 -4.54
N ARG A 56 20.46 6.09 -5.50
CA ARG A 56 19.21 6.82 -5.27
C ARG A 56 18.09 5.85 -4.95
N ARG A 57 17.99 4.73 -5.68
CA ARG A 57 17.03 3.67 -5.34
C ARG A 57 17.35 2.98 -4.03
N ALA A 58 18.63 2.84 -3.67
CA ALA A 58 19.08 2.27 -2.41
C ALA A 58 18.79 3.20 -1.23
N ARG A 59 18.88 4.53 -1.42
CA ARG A 59 18.47 5.58 -0.49
C ARG A 59 16.94 5.72 -0.41
N GLU A 60 16.23 5.57 -1.52
CA GLU A 60 14.78 5.45 -1.53
C GLU A 60 14.30 4.13 -0.89
N ARG A 61 15.13 3.08 -0.94
CA ARG A 61 14.94 1.81 -0.23
C ARG A 61 15.46 1.84 1.21
N ALA A 62 16.36 2.77 1.56
CA ALA A 62 16.73 3.01 2.94
C ALA A 62 15.43 3.34 3.67
N GLY A 63 15.23 2.65 4.79
CA GLY A 63 13.95 2.54 5.48
C GLY A 63 13.38 3.90 5.91
N LEU A 64 12.24 3.83 6.58
CA LEU A 64 11.67 5.00 7.21
C LEU A 64 12.67 5.58 8.23
N THR A 65 12.65 6.90 8.39
CA THR A 65 13.35 7.50 9.53
C THR A 65 12.70 7.01 10.82
N SER A 66 13.47 6.89 11.90
CA SER A 66 12.93 6.46 13.21
C SER A 66 11.71 7.30 13.62
N THR A 67 11.70 8.59 13.30
CA THR A 67 10.58 9.49 13.56
C THR A 67 9.33 9.14 12.76
N GLU A 68 9.48 8.79 11.47
CA GLU A 68 8.36 8.37 10.62
C GLU A 68 7.77 7.03 11.08
N GLU A 69 8.61 6.08 11.48
CA GLU A 69 8.16 4.80 12.05
C GLU A 69 7.34 5.00 13.32
N HIS A 70 7.86 5.77 14.29
CA HIS A 70 7.16 6.06 15.54
C HIS A 70 5.83 6.77 15.29
N TYR A 71 5.80 7.68 14.32
CA TYR A 71 4.57 8.37 13.94
C TYR A 71 3.53 7.41 13.34
N ILE A 72 3.93 6.56 12.38
CA ILE A 72 3.03 5.58 11.77
C ILE A 72 2.52 4.58 12.81
N GLU A 73 3.38 4.11 13.71
CA GLU A 73 2.97 3.23 14.82
C GLU A 73 1.95 3.90 15.74
N ALA A 74 2.19 5.16 16.13
CA ALA A 74 1.28 5.90 17.00
C ALA A 74 -0.09 6.07 16.34
N LEU A 75 -0.12 6.35 15.03
CA LEU A 75 -1.34 6.40 14.24
C LEU A 75 -2.05 5.05 14.18
N TRP A 76 -1.30 3.96 13.99
CA TRP A 76 -1.85 2.61 13.95
C TRP A 76 -2.52 2.24 15.29
N ARG A 77 -1.86 2.54 16.41
CA ARG A 77 -2.42 2.35 17.76
C ARG A 77 -3.68 3.17 17.97
N LYS A 78 -3.69 4.43 17.52
CA LYS A 78 -4.87 5.30 17.59
C LYS A 78 -6.03 4.76 16.75
N ALA A 79 -5.74 4.28 15.54
CA ALA A 79 -6.74 3.69 14.65
C ALA A 79 -7.38 2.44 15.28
N ILE A 80 -6.58 1.55 15.87
CA ILE A 80 -7.07 0.37 16.60
C ILE A 80 -7.98 0.77 17.76
N LYS A 81 -7.56 1.76 18.57
CA LYS A 81 -8.38 2.25 19.69
C LYS A 81 -9.74 2.74 19.21
N VAL A 82 -9.76 3.62 18.21
CA VAL A 82 -10.99 4.20 17.68
C VAL A 82 -11.88 3.14 17.01
N ALA A 83 -11.30 2.14 16.35
CA ALA A 83 -12.04 0.99 15.82
C ALA A 83 -12.75 0.20 16.94
N ASN A 84 -12.05 -0.09 18.04
CA ASN A 84 -12.63 -0.77 19.19
C ASN A 84 -13.76 0.05 19.82
N ASP A 85 -13.53 1.35 20.04
CA ASP A 85 -14.54 2.25 20.62
C ASP A 85 -15.80 2.30 19.75
N ALA A 86 -15.64 2.35 18.42
CA ALA A 86 -16.75 2.31 17.47
C ALA A 86 -17.50 0.97 17.50
N GLY A 87 -16.77 -0.15 17.58
CA GLY A 87 -17.38 -1.48 17.66
C GLY A 87 -18.16 -1.68 18.97
N GLU A 88 -17.62 -1.25 20.11
CA GLU A 88 -18.32 -1.32 21.41
C GLU A 88 -19.61 -0.48 21.37
N ARG A 89 -19.54 0.73 20.79
CA ARG A 89 -20.71 1.58 20.59
C ARG A 89 -21.76 0.92 19.70
N TRP A 90 -21.34 0.35 18.57
CA TRP A 90 -22.24 -0.35 17.66
C TRP A 90 -22.94 -1.53 18.35
N MET A 91 -22.21 -2.31 19.17
CA MET A 91 -22.78 -3.43 19.93
C MET A 91 -23.82 -2.96 20.95
N ALA A 92 -23.57 -1.82 21.61
CA ALA A 92 -24.52 -1.23 22.55
C ALA A 92 -25.81 -0.72 21.86
N GLU A 93 -25.68 -0.18 20.64
CA GLU A 93 -26.80 0.32 19.85
C GLU A 93 -27.59 -0.80 19.15
N ASN A 94 -27.01 -2.00 18.98
CA ASN A 94 -27.62 -3.15 18.28
C ASN A 94 -27.71 -4.41 19.17
N PRO A 95 -28.46 -4.39 20.29
CA PRO A 95 -28.51 -5.51 21.23
C PRO A 95 -29.30 -6.72 20.69
N LYS A 96 -30.14 -6.54 19.67
CA LYS A 96 -31.03 -7.58 19.16
C LYS A 96 -30.27 -8.56 18.27
N VAL A 97 -30.33 -9.85 18.60
CA VAL A 97 -29.85 -10.94 17.75
C VAL A 97 -30.82 -11.15 16.58
N LEU A 98 -30.29 -11.17 15.36
CA LEU A 98 -31.05 -11.43 14.13
C LEU A 98 -31.16 -12.94 13.85
N PHE A 99 -30.08 -13.68 14.02
CA PHE A 99 -30.03 -15.13 13.87
C PHE A 99 -28.82 -15.70 14.62
N VAL A 100 -28.76 -17.02 14.74
CA VAL A 100 -27.73 -17.72 15.52
C VAL A 100 -26.94 -18.66 14.61
N VAL A 101 -25.62 -18.62 14.71
CA VAL A 101 -24.71 -19.56 14.03
C VAL A 101 -24.20 -20.57 15.04
N ASN A 102 -24.35 -21.87 14.72
CA ASN A 102 -23.74 -22.94 15.49
C ASN A 102 -22.30 -23.15 15.03
N LYS A 103 -21.34 -22.96 15.92
CA LYS A 103 -19.93 -23.26 15.68
C LYS A 103 -19.40 -24.11 16.82
N GLU A 104 -18.97 -25.34 16.52
CA GLU A 104 -18.26 -26.24 17.44
C GLU A 104 -18.86 -26.22 18.88
N ASP A 105 -20.14 -26.56 18.99
CA ASP A 105 -20.92 -26.63 20.24
C ASP A 105 -21.26 -25.30 20.94
N HIS A 106 -20.98 -24.16 20.31
CA HIS A 106 -21.40 -22.84 20.79
C HIS A 106 -22.35 -22.14 19.81
N GLN A 107 -23.35 -21.47 20.37
CA GLN A 107 -24.26 -20.60 19.65
C GLN A 107 -23.74 -19.17 19.67
N ILE A 108 -23.44 -18.64 18.49
CA ILE A 108 -23.01 -17.25 18.31
C ILE A 108 -24.21 -16.46 17.78
N GLY A 109 -24.72 -15.55 18.61
CA GLY A 109 -25.73 -14.58 18.18
C GLY A 109 -25.13 -13.59 17.19
N ILE A 110 -25.77 -13.45 16.04
CA ILE A 110 -25.38 -12.50 15.00
C ILE A 110 -26.34 -11.31 15.02
N HIS A 111 -25.78 -10.11 15.10
CA HIS A 111 -26.53 -8.87 15.36
C HIS A 111 -26.72 -8.00 14.11
N GLY A 112 -26.12 -8.38 12.98
CA GLY A 112 -26.14 -7.61 11.73
C GLY A 112 -26.04 -8.52 10.52
N THR A 113 -25.85 -7.90 9.36
CA THR A 113 -25.71 -8.63 8.09
C THR A 113 -24.40 -9.43 8.07
N ILE A 114 -24.36 -10.61 7.43
CA ILE A 114 -23.11 -11.36 7.26
C ILE A 114 -22.33 -10.78 6.09
N GLY A 115 -21.07 -10.48 6.34
CA GLY A 115 -20.14 -10.07 5.30
C GLY A 115 -18.78 -9.72 5.86
N ARG A 116 -18.00 -9.03 5.04
CA ARG A 116 -16.66 -8.59 5.37
C ARG A 116 -16.44 -7.15 4.94
N ALA A 117 -15.70 -6.41 5.75
CA ALA A 117 -15.13 -5.13 5.38
C ALA A 117 -13.61 -5.18 5.59
N TRP A 118 -12.87 -4.44 4.77
CA TRP A 118 -11.43 -4.29 4.87
C TRP A 118 -10.97 -2.97 4.22
N LEU A 119 -9.74 -2.56 4.49
CA LEU A 119 -9.12 -1.43 3.79
C LEU A 119 -8.28 -1.93 2.62
N SER A 120 -8.29 -1.20 1.50
CA SER A 120 -7.36 -1.48 0.40
C SER A 120 -5.93 -1.10 0.78
N TRP A 121 -4.94 -1.74 0.16
CA TRP A 121 -3.54 -1.37 0.37
C TRP A 121 -3.24 0.08 -0.03
N PRO A 122 -2.37 0.79 0.71
CA PRO A 122 -1.92 2.12 0.31
C PRO A 122 -1.12 2.06 -0.99
N PRO A 123 -1.06 3.16 -1.78
CA PRO A 123 -0.29 3.22 -3.00
C PRO A 123 1.18 2.90 -2.75
N ARG A 124 1.78 2.25 -3.74
CA ARG A 124 3.22 1.98 -3.75
C ARG A 124 4.00 3.29 -3.59
N ARG A 125 5.08 3.24 -2.81
CA ARG A 125 6.02 4.34 -2.51
C ARG A 125 5.56 5.34 -1.44
N THR A 126 4.40 5.14 -0.82
CA THR A 126 4.03 5.93 0.37
C THR A 126 4.81 5.43 1.60
N PRO A 127 5.11 6.29 2.59
CA PRO A 127 5.73 5.88 3.85
C PRO A 127 4.95 4.73 4.52
N LEU A 128 3.62 4.83 4.52
CA LEU A 128 2.75 3.78 5.06
C LEU A 128 2.89 2.46 4.31
N TYR A 129 2.97 2.47 2.97
CA TYR A 129 3.20 1.24 2.20
C TYR A 129 4.51 0.56 2.59
N LYS A 130 5.60 1.31 2.76
CA LYS A 130 6.89 0.76 3.19
C LYS A 130 6.78 0.13 4.57
N TRP A 131 6.25 0.90 5.52
CA TRP A 131 6.05 0.44 6.90
C TRP A 131 5.22 -0.84 6.95
N MET A 132 4.12 -0.91 6.19
CA MET A 132 3.26 -2.09 6.14
C MET A 132 3.94 -3.30 5.51
N VAL A 133 4.79 -3.13 4.50
CA VAL A 133 5.55 -4.25 3.92
C VAL A 133 6.54 -4.83 4.93
N GLU A 134 7.13 -3.99 5.78
CA GLU A 134 8.11 -4.38 6.79
C GLU A 134 7.45 -5.00 8.03
N ASN A 135 6.28 -4.50 8.44
CA ASN A 135 5.64 -4.84 9.72
C ASN A 135 4.36 -5.68 9.59
N TYR A 136 3.74 -5.73 8.41
CA TYR A 136 2.44 -6.39 8.20
C TYR A 136 2.51 -7.42 7.07
N HIS A 137 2.79 -8.67 7.45
CA HIS A 137 2.94 -9.77 6.50
C HIS A 137 1.59 -10.38 6.12
N SER A 138 0.76 -9.68 5.34
CA SER A 138 -0.41 -10.34 4.73
C SER A 138 0.03 -11.11 3.48
N ALA A 139 -0.23 -12.42 3.46
CA ALA A 139 -0.02 -13.24 2.26
C ALA A 139 -0.80 -12.71 1.04
N ASN A 140 -1.83 -11.89 1.29
CA ASN A 140 -2.69 -11.28 0.29
C ASN A 140 -2.59 -9.74 0.35
N ARG A 141 -1.76 -9.15 -0.52
CA ARG A 141 -1.54 -7.68 -0.65
C ARG A 141 -2.75 -6.91 -1.21
N LYS A 142 -3.95 -7.47 -1.13
CA LYS A 142 -5.19 -6.84 -1.59
C LYS A 142 -5.98 -6.22 -0.45
N GLU A 143 -5.81 -6.74 0.76
CA GLU A 143 -6.68 -6.43 1.89
C GLU A 143 -5.85 -6.10 3.13
N ILE A 144 -6.32 -5.11 3.88
CA ILE A 144 -5.81 -4.73 5.19
C ILE A 144 -6.97 -4.87 6.17
N LEU A 145 -6.84 -5.84 7.06
CA LEU A 145 -7.68 -5.96 8.24
C LEU A 145 -6.93 -5.31 9.40
N LEU A 146 -7.56 -4.37 10.09
CA LEU A 146 -6.98 -3.82 11.31
C LEU A 146 -7.11 -4.82 12.46
N PRO A 147 -6.08 -4.98 13.31
CA PRO A 147 -6.14 -5.89 14.44
C PRO A 147 -6.93 -5.25 15.60
N HIS A 148 -8.25 -5.33 15.53
CA HIS A 148 -9.19 -4.87 16.57
C HIS A 148 -9.97 -6.06 17.18
N LYS A 149 -10.62 -5.85 18.33
CA LYS A 149 -11.32 -6.89 19.12
C LYS A 149 -12.38 -7.65 18.31
N PHE A 150 -13.01 -6.96 17.36
CA PHE A 150 -14.10 -7.49 16.54
C PHE A 150 -13.66 -8.05 15.18
N VAL A 151 -12.36 -8.15 14.89
CA VAL A 151 -11.86 -8.50 13.55
C VAL A 151 -12.31 -9.89 13.04
N GLN A 152 -12.61 -10.82 13.96
CA GLN A 152 -13.04 -12.18 13.63
C GLN A 152 -14.57 -12.34 13.54
N ARG A 153 -15.33 -11.28 13.80
CA ARG A 153 -16.80 -11.28 13.77
C ARG A 153 -17.26 -11.35 12.31
N TYR A 154 -18.40 -11.98 12.03
CA TYR A 154 -18.92 -12.07 10.66
C TYR A 154 -19.90 -10.93 10.33
N GLU A 155 -20.25 -10.11 11.32
CA GLU A 155 -21.13 -8.96 11.18
C GLU A 155 -20.51 -7.86 10.33
N LEU A 156 -21.02 -7.71 9.11
CA LEU A 156 -20.61 -6.69 8.16
C LEU A 156 -20.74 -5.29 8.74
N ASP A 157 -21.91 -4.96 9.29
CA ASP A 157 -22.22 -3.62 9.79
C ASP A 157 -21.28 -3.21 10.94
N LEU A 158 -20.96 -4.17 11.82
CA LEU A 158 -19.97 -4.00 12.88
C LEU A 158 -18.56 -3.78 12.31
N GLN A 159 -18.15 -4.59 11.33
CA GLN A 159 -16.85 -4.44 10.70
C GLN A 159 -16.73 -3.11 9.95
N ILE A 160 -17.79 -2.66 9.26
CA ILE A 160 -17.85 -1.34 8.61
C ILE A 160 -17.64 -0.25 9.66
N ALA A 161 -18.38 -0.27 10.78
CA ALA A 161 -18.24 0.73 11.83
C ALA A 161 -16.81 0.80 12.38
N CYS A 162 -16.19 -0.35 12.63
CA CYS A 162 -14.81 -0.43 13.12
C CYS A 162 -13.81 0.15 12.09
N LEU A 163 -13.90 -0.28 10.83
CA LEU A 163 -12.92 0.06 9.79
C LEU A 163 -13.11 1.47 9.25
N GLU A 164 -14.33 1.98 9.19
CA GLU A 164 -14.63 3.37 8.84
C GLU A 164 -14.04 4.32 9.89
N ALA A 165 -14.24 4.02 11.18
CA ALA A 165 -13.71 4.85 12.25
C ALA A 165 -12.17 4.89 12.22
N ALA A 166 -11.53 3.76 11.95
CA ALA A 166 -10.09 3.71 11.76
C ALA A 166 -9.61 4.42 10.49
N TYR A 167 -10.30 4.24 9.37
CA TYR A 167 -10.03 4.93 8.11
C TYR A 167 -10.06 6.46 8.30
N ASN A 168 -11.02 6.96 9.09
CA ASN A 168 -11.11 8.38 9.40
C ASN A 168 -9.94 8.90 10.23
N VAL A 169 -9.33 8.09 11.12
CA VAL A 169 -8.08 8.44 11.81
C VAL A 169 -6.96 8.67 10.81
N PHE A 170 -6.81 7.74 9.86
CA PHE A 170 -5.79 7.81 8.83
C PHE A 170 -6.00 9.03 7.91
N ARG A 171 -7.24 9.24 7.43
CA ARG A 171 -7.62 10.37 6.57
C ARG A 171 -7.37 11.74 7.22
N ASN A 172 -7.73 11.90 8.49
CA ASN A 172 -7.66 13.19 9.18
C ASN A 172 -6.24 13.60 9.58
N GLN A 173 -5.28 12.68 9.54
CA GLN A 173 -3.90 12.93 9.98
C GLN A 173 -2.96 13.32 8.82
N GLY A 174 -3.50 13.57 7.62
CA GLY A 174 -2.72 14.08 6.49
C GLY A 174 -1.69 13.10 5.94
N LEU A 175 -1.74 11.83 6.36
CA LEU A 175 -0.96 10.77 5.71
C LEU A 175 -1.30 10.76 4.22
N THR A 176 -0.27 10.69 3.39
CA THR A 176 -0.39 10.31 1.98
C THR A 176 -0.78 8.83 1.89
N LEU A 177 -1.98 8.49 2.39
CA LEU A 177 -2.61 7.19 2.16
C LEU A 177 -2.93 6.98 0.68
N GLY A 178 -2.83 8.01 -0.15
CA GLY A 178 -3.43 8.03 -1.48
C GLY A 178 -4.83 7.44 -1.46
N GLU A 179 -5.18 6.64 -2.47
CA GLU A 179 -6.51 6.05 -2.61
C GLU A 179 -6.71 4.79 -1.74
N VAL A 180 -6.44 4.83 -0.43
CA VAL A 180 -6.98 3.79 0.46
C VAL A 180 -8.51 3.91 0.44
N LYS A 181 -9.18 2.80 0.19
CA LYS A 181 -10.64 2.70 0.12
C LYS A 181 -11.12 1.68 1.14
N LEU A 182 -12.25 1.99 1.77
CA LEU A 182 -13.02 1.00 2.49
C LEU A 182 -13.70 0.09 1.47
N MET A 183 -13.43 -1.20 1.57
CA MET A 183 -13.99 -2.24 0.74
C MET A 183 -14.96 -3.06 1.58
N VAL A 184 -16.08 -3.45 0.98
CA VAL A 184 -17.17 -4.14 1.65
C VAL A 184 -17.66 -5.25 0.72
N GLN A 185 -17.86 -6.44 1.26
CA GLN A 185 -18.48 -7.57 0.59
C GLN A 185 -19.56 -8.15 1.47
N CYS A 186 -20.77 -8.25 0.93
CA CYS A 186 -21.87 -8.95 1.58
C CYS A 186 -21.82 -10.43 1.17
N ASP A 187 -21.80 -11.33 2.15
CA ASP A 187 -21.71 -12.78 1.89
C ASP A 187 -23.08 -13.46 1.92
N VAL A 188 -24.12 -12.79 2.45
CA VAL A 188 -25.49 -13.30 2.51
C VAL A 188 -26.46 -12.19 2.14
N GLU A 189 -27.27 -12.39 1.09
CA GLU A 189 -28.35 -11.46 0.77
C GLU A 189 -29.37 -11.44 1.93
N PRO A 190 -29.75 -10.26 2.45
CA PRO A 190 -30.78 -10.17 3.46
C PRO A 190 -32.11 -10.61 2.84
N THR A 191 -32.54 -11.84 3.14
CA THR A 191 -33.94 -12.22 2.96
C THR A 191 -34.75 -11.37 3.92
N LEU A 192 -35.41 -10.33 3.40
CA LEU A 192 -36.45 -9.60 4.10
C LEU A 192 -37.47 -10.63 4.59
N GLN A 193 -37.47 -10.92 5.89
CA GLN A 193 -38.60 -11.62 6.49
C GLN A 193 -39.78 -10.66 6.39
N ALA A 194 -40.75 -11.02 5.54
CA ALA A 194 -42.03 -10.34 5.47
C ALA A 194 -42.64 -10.29 6.87
N ALA A 195 -43.07 -9.08 7.26
CA ALA A 195 -43.76 -8.81 8.52
C ALA A 195 -45.10 -9.55 8.61
#